data_AF-I2Q8Y2-F1
#
_entry.id   AF-I2Q8Y2-F1
#
_cell.length_a   1.000
_cell.length_b   1.000
_cell.length_c   1.000
_cell.angle_alpha   90.00
_cell.angle_beta   90.00
_cell.angle_gamma   90.00
#
_symmetry.space_group_name_H-M   'P 1'
#
loop_
_entity.id
_entity.type
_entity.pdbx_description
1 polymer ?
#
loop_
_entity_poly.entity_id
_entity_poly.type
_entity_poly.pdbx_seq_one_letter_code
_entity_poly.pdbx_strand_id
1 'polypeptide(L)' 'MKIIEFRPSRSSGKQLGTFDAEIAPGVRALDLTLIRKQDGSYRVFGPNVRLDIGVANDLARAAVAMGGSSRGGQ' A
#
# COMPACT_ATOMS: atom_id res chain seq x y z
N MET A 1 4.32 -3.17 12.29
CA MET A 1 4.05 -2.47 11.03
C MET A 1 2.59 -2.05 10.98
N LYS A 2 2.29 -0.80 10.62
CA LYS A 2 0.92 -0.24 10.58
C LYS A 2 0.77 0.72 9.40
N ILE A 3 -0.36 0.65 8.69
CA ILE A 3 -0.74 1.69 7.72
C ILE A 3 -1.32 2.88 8.49
N ILE A 4 -0.77 4.05 8.26
CA ILE A 4 -1.16 5.31 8.92
C ILE A 4 -2.33 5.94 8.17
N GLU A 5 -2.18 6.06 6.86
CA GLU A 5 -3.19 6.66 5.97
C GLU A 5 -3.16 5.92 4.63
N PHE A 6 -4.33 5.72 4.02
CA PHE A 6 -4.46 5.22 2.66
C PHE A 6 -5.24 6.22 1.80
N ARG A 7 -4.63 6.65 0.70
CA ARG A 7 -5.17 7.61 -0.25
C ARG A 7 -5.51 6.88 -1.55
N PRO A 8 -6.80 6.56 -1.80
CA PRO A 8 -7.18 5.77 -2.97
C PRO A 8 -6.91 6.51 -4.28
N SER A 9 -6.46 5.77 -5.28
CA SER A 9 -6.34 6.27 -6.65
C SER A 9 -7.73 6.54 -7.22
N ARG A 10 -7.89 7.69 -7.87
CA ARG A 10 -9.10 8.03 -8.64
C ARG A 10 -9.12 7.40 -10.04
N SER A 11 -8.04 6.73 -10.45
CA SER A 11 -7.90 6.08 -11.75
C SER A 11 -8.24 4.59 -11.66
N SER A 12 -8.88 4.06 -12.71
CA SER A 12 -9.11 2.61 -12.90
C SER A 12 -7.87 1.82 -13.33
N GLY A 13 -6.71 2.48 -13.37
CA GLY A 13 -5.44 1.87 -13.75
C GLY A 13 -4.90 0.87 -12.72
N LYS A 14 -3.65 0.43 -12.96
CA LYS A 14 -2.97 -0.55 -12.10
C LYS A 14 -2.73 -0.03 -10.67
N GLN A 15 -2.69 1.28 -10.48
CA GLN A 15 -2.49 1.91 -9.17
C GLN A 15 -3.78 1.98 -8.38
N LEU A 16 -3.75 1.38 -7.18
CA LEU A 16 -4.88 1.35 -6.26
C LEU A 16 -4.88 2.55 -5.30
N GLY A 17 -3.70 3.08 -4.98
CA GLY A 17 -3.56 4.24 -4.11
C GLY A 17 -2.14 4.44 -3.64
N THR A 18 -1.94 5.53 -2.90
CA THR A 18 -0.72 5.78 -2.12
C THR A 18 -1.04 5.68 -0.64
N PHE A 19 -0.04 5.39 0.18
CA PHE A 19 -0.22 5.22 1.62
C PHE A 19 1.07 5.51 2.37
N ASP A 20 0.90 5.86 3.63
CA ASP A 20 2.01 6.03 4.57
C ASP A 20 1.97 4.89 5.58
N ALA A 21 3.14 4.39 5.98
CA ALA A 21 3.24 3.28 6.92
C ALA A 21 4.35 3.50 7.95
N GLU A 22 4.08 3.08 9.18
CA GLU A 22 5.10 2.87 10.20
C GLU A 22 5.61 1.44 10.10
N ILE A 23 6.85 1.27 9.64
CA ILE A 23 7.45 -0.04 9.35
C ILE A 23 8.20 -0.61 10.56
N ALA A 24 8.70 0.28 11.43
CA ALA A 24 9.28 -0.02 12.74
C ALA A 24 9.00 1.15 13.70
N PRO A 25 9.13 0.99 15.03
CA PRO A 25 8.88 2.06 15.99
C PRO A 25 9.66 3.34 15.63
N GLY A 26 8.94 4.42 15.33
CA GLY A 26 9.53 5.70 14.94
C GLY A 26 10.07 5.78 13.51
N VAL A 27 9.96 4.70 12.71
CA VAL A 27 10.42 4.65 11.31
C VAL A 27 9.23 4.63 10.37
N ARG A 28 9.09 5.71 9.59
CA ARG A 28 7.99 5.89 8.64
C ARG A 28 8.49 5.83 7.20
N ALA A 29 7.75 5.10 6.37
CA ALA A 29 7.86 5.14 4.93
C ALA A 29 6.66 5.90 4.38
N LEU A 30 6.94 7.00 3.67
CA LEU A 30 5.93 7.91 3.14
C LEU A 30 5.76 7.69 1.63
N ASP A 31 4.55 7.97 1.15
CA ASP A 31 4.17 7.93 -0.26
C ASP A 31 4.48 6.57 -0.93
N LEU A 32 4.28 5.50 -0.18
CA LEU A 32 4.29 4.15 -0.74
C LEU A 32 3.12 4.00 -1.69
N THR A 33 3.37 3.39 -2.84
CA THR A 33 2.33 3.18 -3.85
C THR A 33 1.97 1.70 -3.92
N LEU A 34 0.66 1.43 -3.89
CA LEU A 34 0.10 0.10 -4.08
C LEU A 34 -0.40 -0.05 -5.52
N ILE A 35 0.08 -1.07 -6.22
CA ILE A 35 -0.45 -1.48 -7.53
C ILE A 35 -0.96 -2.91 -7.51
N ARG A 36 -1.92 -3.20 -8.40
CA ARG A 36 -2.34 -4.55 -8.79
C ARG A 36 -1.74 -4.90 -10.15
N LYS A 37 -1.02 -6.02 -10.22
CA LYS A 37 -0.48 -6.57 -11.47
C LYS A 37 -1.57 -7.34 -12.25
N GLN A 38 -1.26 -7.68 -13.49
CA GLN A 38 -2.15 -8.45 -14.37
C GLN A 38 -2.44 -9.87 -13.85
N ASP A 39 -1.45 -10.50 -13.19
CA ASP A 39 -1.61 -11.81 -12.52
C ASP A 39 -2.46 -11.74 -11.24
N GLY A 40 -3.00 -10.57 -10.91
CA GLY A 40 -3.80 -10.33 -9.71
C GLY A 40 -2.99 -10.07 -8.44
N SER A 41 -1.68 -10.26 -8.47
CA SER A 41 -0.79 -9.99 -7.32
C SER A 41 -0.63 -8.49 -7.05
N TYR A 42 -0.30 -8.15 -5.81
CA TYR A 42 -0.06 -6.77 -5.38
C TYR A 42 1.43 -6.48 -5.29
N ARG A 43 1.81 -5.23 -5.52
CA ARG A 43 3.19 -4.76 -5.31
C ARG A 43 3.18 -3.39 -4.65
N VAL A 44 4.12 -3.21 -3.73
CA VAL A 44 4.44 -1.94 -3.11
C VAL A 44 5.76 -1.42 -3.66
N PHE A 45 5.82 -0.12 -3.93
CA PHE A 45 7.05 0.60 -4.22
C PHE A 45 7.05 1.94 -3.50
N GLY A 46 8.23 2.43 -3.15
CA GLY A 46 8.41 3.78 -2.62
C GLY A 46 9.38 4.58 -3.50
N PRO A 47 9.22 5.90 -3.60
CA PRO A 47 10.06 6.73 -4.45
C PRO A 47 11.52 6.75 -4.00
N ASN A 48 11.77 6.72 -2.69
CA ASN A 48 13.11 6.87 -2.10
C ASN A 48 13.46 5.77 -1.09
N VAL A 49 12.73 4.65 -1.10
CA VAL A 49 12.95 3.51 -0.19
C VAL A 49 12.97 2.21 -0.96
N ARG A 50 13.97 1.38 -0.68
CA ARG A 50 14.02 -0.01 -1.12
C ARG A 50 13.52 -0.89 0.01
N LEU A 51 12.58 -1.76 -0.30
CA LEU A 51 11.99 -2.70 0.64
C LEU A 51 12.43 -4.09 0.24
N ASP A 52 12.77 -4.91 1.24
CA ASP A 52 12.86 -6.35 1.02
C ASP A 52 11.50 -6.90 0.56
N ILE A 53 11.53 -7.97 -0.23
CA ILE A 53 10.32 -8.57 -0.80
C ILE A 53 9.33 -9.02 0.27
N GLY A 54 9.80 -9.53 1.42
CA GLY A 54 8.93 -9.91 2.54
C GLY A 54 8.19 -8.72 3.12
N VAL A 55 8.91 -7.63 3.39
CA VAL A 55 8.34 -6.38 3.92
C VAL A 55 7.35 -5.76 2.92
N ALA A 56 7.70 -5.75 1.63
CA ALA A 56 6.81 -5.23 0.58
C ALA A 56 5.50 -6.03 0.48
N ASN A 57 5.56 -7.35 0.65
CA ASN A 57 4.38 -8.22 0.63
C ASN A 57 3.49 -8.00 1.85
N ASP A 58 4.07 -7.84 3.04
CA ASP A 58 3.29 -7.56 4.24
C ASP A 58 2.63 -6.18 4.17
N LEU A 59 3.34 -5.17 3.66
CA LEU A 59 2.77 -3.84 3.40
C LEU A 59 1.63 -3.90 2.39
N ALA A 60 1.77 -4.70 1.32
CA ALA A 60 0.71 -4.87 0.34
C ALA A 60 -0.57 -5.45 0.97
N ARG A 61 -0.44 -6.50 1.79
CA ARG A 61 -1.57 -7.11 2.50
C ARG A 61 -2.26 -6.11 3.42
N ALA A 62 -1.49 -5.38 4.22
CA ALA A 62 -2.02 -4.39 5.15
C ALA A 62 -2.72 -3.23 4.42
N ALA A 63 -2.14 -2.72 3.32
CA ALA A 63 -2.72 -1.65 2.52
C ALA A 63 -4.01 -2.08 1.81
N VAL A 64 -4.08 -3.32 1.30
CA VAL A 64 -5.30 -3.89 0.69
C VAL A 64 -6.41 -4.01 1.73
N ALA A 65 -6.11 -4.50 2.94
CA ALA A 65 -7.10 -4.60 4.02
C ALA A 65 -7.69 -3.22 4.37
N MET A 66 -6.85 -2.18 4.43
CA MET A 66 -7.28 -0.82 4.73
C MET A 66 -8.11 -0.21 3.58
N GLY A 67 -7.60 -0.26 2.34
CA GLY A 67 -8.29 0.30 1.17
C GLY A 67 -9.54 -0.48 0.74
N GLY A 68 -9.62 -1.76 1.09
CA GLY A 68 -10.82 -2.59 0.88
C GLY A 68 -11.96 -2.25 1.85
N SER A 69 -11.62 -1.79 3.07
CA SER A 69 -12.61 -1.38 4.07
C SER A 69 -13.37 -0.10 3.68
N SER A 70 -12.83 0.68 2.73
CA SER A 70 -13.44 1.91 2.21
C SER A 70 -14.56 1.67 1.17
N ARG A 71 -14.91 0.42 0.85
CA ARG A 71 -15.98 0.05 -0.09
C ARG A 71 -17.20 -0.63 0.58
N GLY A 72 -17.47 -0.32 1.85
CA GLY A 72 -18.59 -0.87 2.63
C GLY A 72 -19.76 0.11 2.85
N GLY A 73 -20.04 0.99 1.89
CA GLY A 73 -21.18 1.91 1.94
C GLY A 73 -21.98 1.87 0.66
N GLN A 74 -22.79 0.83 0.50
CA GLN A 74 -23.99 0.76 -0.36
C GLN A 74 -24.93 -0.28 0.24
#